data_AF-A0A3N5QG44-F1
#
_entry.id   AF-A0A3N5QG44-F1
#
_cell.length_a   1.000
_cell.length_b   1.000
_cell.length_c   1.000
_cell.angle_alpha   90.00
_cell.angle_beta   90.00
_cell.angle_gamma   90.00
#
_symmetry.space_group_name_H-M   'P 1'
#
loop_
_entity.id
_entity.type
_entity.pdbx_description
1 polymer ?
#
loop_
_entity_poly.entity_id
_entity_poly.type
_entity_poly.pdbx_seq_one_letter_code
_entity_poly.pdbx_strand_id
1 'polypeptide(L)'
;MESGQKDNLTEEPGAGLKVVFGFGRFVGFALLAGPALLILAAMVLLPAYKSLSATQYALTCQQVDNDWYKKRIAANERLIKTSTGDEILTTRVLMEQRRVVPPNVIVVDDPKTTTSLPPGTVIPPPKVYPAKPTNAWLAIAEKVKDPATRRGLFLLSGLAMLAAMFLFAPPQKYKKTEVEN
;
A
#
# COMPACT_ATOMS: atom_id res chain seq x y z
N MET A 1 8.71 -79.79 -35.28
CA MET A 1 9.21 -79.26 -33.99
C MET A 1 9.39 -77.78 -34.19
N GLU A 2 8.39 -77.02 -33.75
CA GLU A 2 8.20 -75.60 -34.03
C GLU A 2 9.17 -74.72 -33.24
N SER A 3 9.74 -73.75 -33.94
CA SER A 3 10.32 -72.52 -33.41
C SER A 3 9.27 -71.77 -32.60
N GLY A 4 9.52 -71.33 -31.36
CA GLY A 4 10.41 -70.21 -31.12
C GLY A 4 9.76 -68.86 -31.48
N GLN A 5 8.52 -68.62 -31.03
CA GLN A 5 7.82 -67.34 -31.18
C GLN A 5 8.34 -66.38 -30.10
N LYS A 6 9.24 -65.48 -30.51
CA LYS A 6 9.70 -64.35 -29.71
C LYS A 6 8.69 -63.21 -29.86
N ASP A 7 8.09 -62.82 -28.77
CA ASP A 7 7.27 -61.62 -28.65
C ASP A 7 8.13 -60.39 -28.92
N ASN A 8 8.07 -59.88 -30.15
CA ASN A 8 8.62 -58.57 -30.49
C ASN A 8 7.62 -57.52 -30.00
N LEU A 9 7.89 -56.99 -28.80
CA LEU A 9 7.36 -55.69 -28.35
C LEU A 9 7.81 -54.62 -29.35
N THR A 10 6.92 -54.27 -30.28
CA THR A 10 6.98 -53.03 -31.04
C THR A 10 6.89 -51.86 -30.06
N GLU A 11 8.04 -51.38 -29.60
CA GLU A 11 8.14 -50.04 -29.02
C GLU A 11 7.73 -49.03 -30.10
N GLU A 12 6.57 -48.39 -29.91
CA GLU A 12 6.15 -47.28 -30.78
C GLU A 12 7.22 -46.17 -30.73
N PRO A 13 7.87 -45.82 -31.85
CA PRO A 13 8.86 -44.73 -31.89
C PRO A 13 8.23 -43.33 -31.72
N GLY A 14 6.95 -43.23 -31.37
CA GLY A 14 6.18 -42.00 -31.25
C GLY A 14 5.93 -41.49 -29.82
N ALA A 15 6.25 -42.27 -28.77
CA ALA A 15 5.93 -41.89 -27.39
C ALA A 15 6.88 -40.80 -26.85
N GLY A 16 8.19 -40.95 -27.05
CA GLY A 16 9.19 -39.98 -26.57
C GLY A 16 9.05 -38.59 -27.21
N LEU A 17 8.77 -38.54 -28.52
CA LEU A 17 8.59 -37.27 -29.23
C LEU A 17 7.34 -36.51 -28.74
N LYS A 18 6.23 -37.21 -28.49
CA LYS A 18 4.99 -36.60 -27.95
C LYS A 18 5.18 -36.02 -26.55
N VAL A 19 6.01 -36.65 -25.71
CA VAL A 19 6.32 -36.16 -24.35
C VAL A 19 7.18 -34.89 -24.40
N VAL A 20 8.20 -34.84 -25.27
CA VAL A 20 9.07 -33.66 -25.42
C VAL A 20 8.30 -32.47 -26.02
N PHE A 21 7.47 -32.70 -27.04
CA PHE A 21 6.61 -31.65 -27.61
C PHE A 21 5.51 -31.18 -26.62
N GLY A 22 4.97 -32.09 -25.81
CA GLY A 22 4.01 -31.75 -24.76
C GLY A 22 4.62 -30.88 -23.65
N PHE A 23 5.83 -31.23 -23.20
CA PHE A 23 6.55 -30.48 -22.16
C PHE A 23 6.98 -29.09 -22.64
N GLY A 24 7.48 -28.97 -23.87
CA GLY A 24 7.84 -27.67 -24.46
C GLY A 24 6.65 -26.71 -24.59
N ARG A 25 5.47 -27.22 -24.97
CA ARG A 25 4.23 -26.43 -25.02
C ARG A 25 3.76 -26.00 -23.63
N PHE A 26 3.89 -26.87 -22.63
CA PHE A 26 3.56 -26.53 -21.26
C PHE A 26 4.46 -25.42 -20.70
N VAL A 27 5.78 -25.52 -20.92
CA VAL A 27 6.73 -24.48 -20.51
C VAL A 27 6.44 -23.15 -21.20
N GLY A 28 6.17 -23.17 -22.51
CA GLY A 28 5.79 -21.97 -23.27
C GLY A 28 4.48 -21.34 -22.79
N PHE A 29 3.48 -22.17 -22.48
CA PHE A 29 2.21 -21.71 -21.90
C PHE A 29 2.43 -21.08 -20.53
N ALA A 30 3.17 -21.74 -19.63
CA ALA A 30 3.43 -21.23 -18.28
C ALA A 30 4.19 -19.90 -18.30
N LEU A 31 5.17 -19.75 -19.20
CA LEU A 31 5.93 -18.50 -19.37
C LEU A 31 5.09 -17.32 -19.85
N LEU A 32 3.99 -17.57 -20.55
CA LEU A 32 3.15 -16.53 -21.14
C LEU A 32 1.90 -16.26 -20.30
N ALA A 33 1.25 -17.32 -19.79
CA ALA A 33 0.09 -17.24 -18.92
C ALA A 33 0.45 -16.80 -17.49
N GLY A 34 1.61 -17.22 -16.97
CA GLY A 34 2.11 -16.83 -15.64
C GLY A 34 2.20 -15.31 -15.43
N PRO A 35 2.93 -14.55 -16.27
CA PRO A 35 3.01 -13.10 -16.14
C PRO A 35 1.64 -12.42 -16.36
N ALA A 36 0.79 -12.94 -17.24
CA ALA A 36 -0.56 -12.41 -17.44
C ALA A 36 -1.41 -12.50 -16.16
N LEU A 37 -1.36 -13.64 -15.46
CA LEU A 37 -2.02 -13.82 -14.17
C LEU A 37 -1.40 -12.96 -13.07
N LEU A 38 -0.08 -12.83 -13.03
CA LEU A 38 0.61 -11.96 -12.07
C LEU A 38 0.21 -10.50 -12.24
N ILE A 39 0.07 -10.03 -13.49
CA ILE A 39 -0.43 -8.68 -13.79
C ILE A 39 -1.84 -8.48 -13.24
N LEU A 40 -2.75 -9.43 -13.49
CA LEU A 40 -4.12 -9.37 -12.98
C LEU A 40 -4.17 -9.38 -11.44
N ALA A 41 -3.38 -10.23 -10.80
CA ALA A 41 -3.26 -10.29 -9.35
C ALA A 41 -2.75 -8.94 -8.81
N ALA A 42 -1.68 -8.40 -9.39
CA ALA A 42 -1.11 -7.11 -9.01
C ALA A 42 -2.13 -5.97 -9.13
N MET A 43 -2.99 -5.97 -10.15
CA MET A 43 -4.04 -4.95 -10.30
C MET A 43 -5.04 -4.90 -9.17
N VAL A 44 -5.32 -6.04 -8.54
CA VAL A 44 -6.28 -6.13 -7.42
C VAL A 44 -5.56 -5.88 -6.09
N LEU A 45 -4.36 -6.44 -5.92
CA LEU A 45 -3.61 -6.38 -4.67
C LEU A 45 -2.94 -5.02 -4.44
N LEU A 46 -2.40 -4.35 -5.47
CA LEU A 46 -1.66 -3.09 -5.30
C LEU A 46 -2.52 -1.94 -4.76
N PRO A 47 -3.75 -1.69 -5.25
CA PRO A 47 -4.61 -0.66 -4.68
C PRO A 47 -4.98 -0.93 -3.22
N ALA A 48 -5.25 -2.20 -2.87
CA ALA A 48 -5.58 -2.61 -1.51
C ALA A 48 -4.39 -2.43 -0.55
N TYR A 49 -3.19 -2.84 -0.98
CA TYR A 49 -1.95 -2.61 -0.24
C TYR A 49 -1.71 -1.12 0.02
N LYS A 50 -1.93 -0.28 -1.00
CA LYS A 50 -1.80 1.17 -0.85
C LYS A 50 -2.79 1.73 0.17
N SER A 51 -4.06 1.34 0.14
CA SER A 51 -5.03 1.80 1.15
C SER A 51 -4.61 1.41 2.56
N LEU A 52 -4.11 0.18 2.75
CA LEU A 52 -3.64 -0.29 4.05
C LEU A 52 -2.47 0.54 4.56
N SER A 53 -1.47 0.81 3.71
CA SER A 53 -0.32 1.66 4.06
C SER A 53 -0.73 3.10 4.43
N ALA A 54 -1.73 3.65 3.74
CA ALA A 54 -2.25 4.99 4.02
C ALA A 54 -2.98 5.04 5.36
N THR A 55 -3.79 4.03 5.68
CA THR A 55 -4.48 3.91 6.96
C THR A 55 -3.49 3.77 8.12
N GLN A 56 -2.46 2.94 7.96
CA GLN A 56 -1.42 2.78 8.97
C GLN A 56 -0.65 4.07 9.22
N TYR A 57 -0.38 4.83 8.15
CA TYR A 57 0.22 6.16 8.28
C TYR A 57 -0.71 7.14 9.02
N ALA A 58 -2.00 7.18 8.68
CA ALA A 58 -2.96 8.02 9.37
C ALA A 58 -3.05 7.69 10.87
N LEU A 59 -3.05 6.40 11.22
CA LEU A 59 -3.06 5.93 12.60
C LEU A 59 -1.81 6.37 13.36
N THR A 60 -0.62 6.28 12.75
CA THR A 60 0.62 6.73 13.40
C THR A 60 0.62 8.25 13.58
N CYS A 61 0.17 9.04 12.60
CA CYS A 61 -0.01 10.49 12.77
C CYS A 61 -0.96 10.84 13.93
N GLN A 62 -2.10 10.13 14.03
CA GLN A 62 -3.07 10.32 15.12
C GLN A 62 -2.50 9.94 16.49
N GLN A 63 -1.64 8.92 16.56
CA GLN A 63 -0.93 8.59 17.81
C GLN A 63 -0.02 9.75 18.23
N VAL A 64 0.73 10.35 17.30
CA VAL A 64 1.54 11.54 17.60
C VAL A 64 0.68 12.72 18.05
N ASP A 65 -0.51 12.93 17.47
CA ASP A 65 -1.48 13.93 17.97
C ASP A 65 -1.85 13.68 19.43
N ASN A 66 -2.30 12.46 19.73
CA ASN A 66 -2.74 12.09 21.07
C ASN A 66 -1.62 12.24 22.10
N ASP A 67 -0.40 11.82 21.77
CA ASP A 67 0.74 11.95 22.66
C ASP A 67 1.13 13.41 22.90
N TRP A 68 1.01 14.25 21.87
CA TRP A 68 1.24 15.68 22.01
C TRP A 68 0.18 16.32 22.92
N TYR A 69 -1.11 16.00 22.73
CA TYR A 69 -2.17 16.52 23.58
C TYR A 69 -2.03 16.06 25.04
N LYS A 70 -1.67 14.80 25.28
CA LYS A 70 -1.38 14.29 26.63
C LYS A 70 -0.26 15.07 27.31
N LYS A 71 0.84 15.35 26.59
CA LYS A 71 1.95 16.16 27.11
C LYS A 71 1.49 17.59 27.44
N ARG A 72 0.65 18.19 26.60
CA ARG A 72 0.10 19.53 26.85
C ARG A 72 -0.83 19.56 28.07
N ILE A 73 -1.70 18.57 28.21
CA ILE A 73 -2.58 18.45 29.38
C ILE A 73 -1.73 18.30 30.65
N ALA A 74 -0.74 17.41 30.64
CA ALA A 74 0.16 17.23 31.78
C ALA A 74 0.97 18.51 32.12
N ALA A 75 1.40 19.26 31.11
CA ALA A 75 2.06 20.55 31.31
C ALA A 75 1.10 21.58 31.93
N ASN A 76 -0.13 21.67 31.43
CA ASN A 76 -1.17 22.55 31.99
C ASN A 76 -1.53 22.16 33.43
N GLU A 77 -1.64 20.87 33.75
CA GLU A 77 -1.88 20.42 35.12
C GLU A 77 -0.75 20.79 36.07
N ARG A 78 0.51 20.71 35.62
CA ARG A 78 1.66 21.20 36.40
C ARG A 78 1.58 22.70 36.61
N LEU A 79 1.26 23.46 35.56
CA LEU A 79 1.08 24.91 35.63
C LEU A 79 -0.02 25.30 36.63
N ILE A 80 -1.18 24.64 36.55
CA ILE A 80 -2.30 24.88 37.47
C ILE A 80 -1.89 24.58 38.91
N LYS A 81 -1.24 23.44 39.15
CA LYS A 81 -0.75 23.08 40.49
C LYS A 81 0.22 24.13 41.04
N THR A 82 1.14 24.63 40.21
CA THR A 82 2.08 25.69 40.62
C THR A 82 1.43 27.06 40.75
N SER A 83 0.39 27.37 39.97
CA SER A 83 -0.25 28.70 39.98
C SER A 83 -1.18 28.91 41.17
N THR A 84 -1.66 27.84 41.83
CA THR A 84 -2.56 27.93 42.99
C THR A 84 -1.99 28.77 44.16
N GLY A 85 -0.69 29.06 44.18
CA GLY A 85 -0.04 29.92 45.18
C GLY A 85 0.55 31.23 44.65
N ASP A 86 0.43 31.53 43.34
CA ASP A 86 1.04 32.70 42.72
C ASP A 86 -0.03 33.54 42.00
N GLU A 87 -0.49 34.60 42.68
CA GLU A 87 -1.48 35.56 42.18
C GLU A 87 -1.02 36.23 40.87
N ILE A 88 0.29 36.46 40.70
CA ILE A 88 0.83 37.15 39.52
C ILE A 88 0.73 36.25 38.30
N LEU A 89 1.09 34.96 38.44
CA LEU A 89 0.94 33.97 37.38
C LEU A 89 -0.52 33.79 36.98
N THR A 90 -1.42 33.69 37.96
CA THR A 90 -2.85 33.53 37.72
C THR A 90 -3.43 34.74 36.97
N THR A 91 -3.02 35.94 37.36
CA THR A 91 -3.43 37.20 36.72
C THR A 91 -2.90 37.30 35.28
N ARG A 92 -1.63 36.94 35.03
CA ARG A 92 -1.07 36.92 33.66
C ARG A 92 -1.82 35.96 32.74
N VAL A 93 -2.13 34.75 33.21
CA VAL A 93 -2.86 33.75 32.42
C VAL A 93 -4.28 34.24 32.10
N LEU A 94 -4.97 34.89 33.05
CA LEU A 94 -6.29 35.48 32.82
C LEU A 94 -6.26 36.66 31.83
N MET A 95 -5.25 37.51 31.90
CA MET A 95 -5.04 38.60 30.95
C MET A 95 -4.77 38.07 29.53
N GLU A 96 -3.94 37.04 29.39
CA GLU A 96 -3.57 36.47 28.09
C GLU A 96 -4.72 35.68 27.44
N GLN A 97 -5.42 34.83 28.20
CA GLN A 97 -6.45 33.94 27.64
C GLN A 97 -7.84 34.56 27.59
N ARG A 98 -8.20 35.40 28.57
CA ARG A 98 -9.55 35.96 28.69
C ARG A 98 -9.63 37.47 28.50
N ARG A 99 -8.49 38.14 28.26
CA ARG A 99 -8.40 39.61 28.18
C ARG A 99 -9.01 40.33 29.40
N VAL A 100 -8.98 39.67 30.56
CA VAL A 100 -9.47 40.25 31.81
C VAL A 100 -8.33 41.04 32.43
N VAL A 101 -8.45 42.36 32.44
CA VAL A 101 -7.46 43.27 33.04
C VAL A 101 -7.90 43.61 34.47
N PRO A 102 -7.04 43.45 35.48
CA PRO A 102 -7.35 43.86 36.85
C PRO A 102 -7.54 45.38 36.95
N PRO A 103 -8.41 45.86 37.84
CA PRO A 103 -8.76 47.29 37.95
C PRO A 103 -7.58 48.23 38.29
N ASN A 104 -6.46 47.68 38.78
CA ASN A 104 -5.28 48.46 39.21
C ASN A 104 -4.09 48.38 38.21
N VAL A 105 -4.28 47.84 37.00
CA VAL A 105 -3.20 47.65 36.02
C VAL A 105 -3.44 48.49 34.77
N ILE A 106 -2.48 49.35 34.43
CA ILE A 106 -2.49 50.13 33.19
C ILE A 106 -1.83 49.28 32.10
N VAL A 107 -2.63 48.84 31.12
CA VAL A 107 -2.12 48.13 29.93
C VAL A 107 -1.81 49.16 28.86
N VAL A 108 -0.53 49.29 28.51
CA VAL A 108 -0.08 50.16 27.41
C VAL A 108 0.01 49.29 26.16
N ASP A 109 -0.96 49.44 25.25
CA ASP A 109 -0.97 48.80 23.94
C ASP A 109 -0.19 49.70 22.97
N ASP A 110 1.12 49.46 22.82
CA ASP A 110 1.96 50.20 21.87
C ASP A 110 2.06 49.44 20.53
N PRO A 111 1.41 49.93 19.47
CA PRO A 111 1.34 49.26 18.17
C PRO A 111 2.67 49.27 17.39
N LYS A 112 3.72 49.94 17.88
CA LYS A 112 5.03 50.05 17.20
C LYS A 112 6.09 49.11 17.74
N THR A 113 5.80 48.36 18.79
CA THR A 113 6.74 47.38 19.35
C THR A 113 6.78 46.14 18.44
N THR A 114 7.82 46.04 17.63
CA THR A 114 8.17 44.82 16.90
C THR A 114 8.06 43.63 17.85
N THR A 115 7.26 42.65 17.47
CA THR A 115 6.83 41.48 18.25
C THR A 115 8.02 40.54 18.54
N SER A 116 9.05 41.01 19.24
CA SER A 116 10.03 40.12 19.84
C SER A 116 9.31 39.40 20.98
N LEU A 117 9.28 38.06 20.93
CA LEU A 117 8.64 37.28 21.98
C LEU A 117 9.16 37.75 23.34
N PRO A 118 8.29 37.96 24.34
CA PRO A 118 8.71 38.47 25.63
C PRO A 118 9.83 37.59 26.22
N PRO A 119 10.83 38.18 26.90
CA PRO A 119 11.94 37.44 27.47
C PRO A 119 11.41 36.35 28.41
N GLY A 120 11.85 35.10 28.18
CA GLY A 120 11.34 33.91 28.87
C GLY A 120 10.30 33.09 28.09
N THR A 121 9.94 33.50 26.86
CA THR A 121 9.03 32.69 26.03
C THR A 121 9.72 31.40 25.58
N VAL A 122 9.26 30.27 26.11
CA VAL A 122 9.68 28.94 25.66
C VAL A 122 8.79 28.52 24.50
N ILE A 123 9.35 28.50 23.29
CA ILE A 123 8.66 27.98 22.12
C ILE A 123 8.59 26.45 22.26
N PRO A 124 7.39 25.84 22.28
CA PRO A 124 7.29 24.39 22.38
C PRO A 124 7.94 23.74 21.15
N PRO A 125 8.62 22.59 21.32
CA PRO A 125 9.25 21.91 20.21
C PRO A 125 8.19 21.55 19.15
N PRO A 126 8.53 21.68 17.84
CA PRO A 126 7.60 21.39 16.77
C PRO A 126 7.17 19.92 16.82
N LYS A 127 5.93 19.67 16.44
CA LYS A 127 5.42 18.31 16.33
C LYS A 127 6.08 17.60 15.15
N VAL A 128 6.81 16.52 15.43
CA VAL A 128 7.47 15.71 14.40
C VAL A 128 6.54 14.57 13.99
N TYR A 129 6.10 14.58 12.74
CA TYR A 129 5.32 13.48 12.17
C TYR A 129 6.25 12.42 11.55
N PRO A 130 5.84 11.15 11.52
CA PRO A 130 6.56 10.15 10.75
C PRO A 130 6.59 10.54 9.27
N ALA A 131 7.69 10.19 8.59
CA ALA A 131 7.80 10.39 7.15
C ALA A 131 6.74 9.57 6.41
N LYS A 132 6.16 10.13 5.35
CA LYS A 132 5.20 9.42 4.51
C LYS A 132 5.89 8.19 3.88
N PRO A 133 5.27 7.00 3.92
CA PRO A 133 5.88 5.81 3.33
C PRO A 133 6.07 6.02 1.82
N THR A 134 7.31 5.85 1.34
CA THR A 134 7.69 6.00 -0.06
C THR A 134 8.31 4.69 -0.55
N ASN A 135 7.49 3.86 -1.21
CA ASN A 135 7.92 2.59 -1.77
C ASN A 135 7.61 2.55 -3.26
N ALA A 136 8.48 1.92 -4.08
CA ALA A 136 8.26 1.76 -5.52
C ALA A 136 6.89 1.14 -5.85
N TRP A 137 6.44 0.19 -5.01
CA TRP A 137 5.12 -0.44 -5.10
C TRP A 137 3.96 0.55 -4.94
N LEU A 138 4.10 1.58 -4.10
CA LEU A 138 3.07 2.61 -3.90
C LEU A 138 2.98 3.55 -5.10
N ALA A 139 4.11 3.81 -5.76
CA ALA A 139 4.15 4.59 -7.00
C ALA A 139 3.49 3.82 -8.16
N ILE A 140 3.75 2.51 -8.29
CA ILE A 140 3.08 1.65 -9.27
C ILE A 140 1.58 1.57 -8.96
N ALA A 141 1.20 1.42 -7.68
CA ALA A 141 -0.20 1.41 -7.27
C ALA A 141 -0.95 2.71 -7.61
N GLU A 142 -0.28 3.87 -7.59
CA GLU A 142 -0.88 5.13 -8.08
C GLU A 142 -1.17 5.06 -9.58
N LYS A 143 -0.20 4.63 -10.39
CA LYS A 143 -0.38 4.50 -11.85
C LYS A 143 -1.48 3.50 -12.22
N VAL A 144 -1.65 2.44 -11.43
CA VAL A 144 -2.71 1.43 -11.64
C VAL A 144 -4.11 1.96 -11.33
N LYS A 145 -4.25 3.04 -10.53
CA LYS A 145 -5.55 3.69 -10.32
C LYS A 145 -6.09 4.36 -11.57
N ASP A 146 -5.21 4.80 -12.48
CA ASP A 146 -5.65 5.44 -13.71
C ASP A 146 -6.44 4.46 -14.58
N PRO A 147 -7.69 4.81 -14.97
CA PRO A 147 -8.55 3.90 -15.70
C PRO A 147 -7.97 3.54 -17.08
N ALA A 148 -7.20 4.43 -17.69
CA ALA A 148 -6.50 4.18 -18.96
C ALA A 148 -5.43 3.11 -18.80
N THR A 149 -4.54 3.26 -17.82
CA THR A 149 -3.50 2.27 -17.46
C THR A 149 -4.12 0.92 -17.12
N ARG A 150 -5.23 0.94 -16.35
CA ARG A 150 -5.94 -0.27 -15.96
C ARG A 150 -6.53 -1.00 -17.16
N ARG A 151 -7.22 -0.29 -18.07
CA ARG A 151 -7.76 -0.88 -19.30
C ARG A 151 -6.66 -1.44 -20.19
N GLY A 152 -5.54 -0.72 -20.35
CA GLY A 152 -4.41 -1.16 -21.16
C GLY A 152 -3.77 -2.45 -20.65
N LEU A 153 -3.49 -2.55 -19.35
CA LEU A 153 -2.95 -3.76 -18.74
C LEU A 153 -3.96 -4.92 -18.75
N PHE A 154 -5.27 -4.66 -18.59
CA PHE A 154 -6.30 -5.70 -18.77
C PHE A 154 -6.30 -6.25 -20.19
N LEU A 155 -6.32 -5.38 -21.21
CA LEU A 155 -6.28 -5.79 -22.62
C LEU A 155 -5.01 -6.55 -22.94
N LEU A 156 -3.86 -6.09 -22.44
CA LEU A 156 -2.58 -6.76 -22.64
C LEU A 156 -2.56 -8.14 -21.99
N SER A 157 -3.06 -8.28 -20.76
CA SER A 157 -3.16 -9.57 -20.08
C SER A 157 -4.12 -10.53 -20.80
N GLY A 158 -5.28 -10.04 -21.27
CA GLY A 158 -6.25 -10.82 -22.03
C GLY A 158 -5.70 -11.30 -23.38
N LEU A 159 -5.03 -10.40 -24.13
CA LEU A 159 -4.38 -10.76 -25.39
C LEU A 159 -3.24 -11.76 -25.19
N ALA A 160 -2.42 -11.58 -24.15
CA ALA A 160 -1.37 -12.53 -23.81
C ALA A 160 -1.96 -13.92 -23.48
N MET A 161 -3.05 -13.96 -22.71
CA MET A 161 -3.71 -15.22 -22.35
C MET A 161 -4.38 -15.90 -23.57
N LEU A 162 -5.01 -15.13 -24.45
CA LEU A 162 -5.56 -15.64 -25.73
C LEU A 162 -4.45 -16.15 -26.65
N ALA A 163 -3.33 -15.43 -26.75
CA ALA A 163 -2.17 -15.87 -27.52
C ALA A 163 -1.56 -17.15 -26.93
N ALA A 164 -1.47 -17.25 -25.60
CA ALA A 164 -1.00 -18.46 -24.92
C ALA A 164 -1.92 -19.66 -25.21
N MET A 165 -3.25 -19.45 -25.17
CA MET A 165 -4.22 -20.48 -25.52
C MET A 165 -4.10 -20.89 -27.00
N PHE A 166 -4.04 -19.94 -27.94
CA PHE A 166 -4.00 -20.26 -29.36
C PHE A 166 -2.69 -20.93 -29.79
N LEU A 167 -1.55 -20.45 -29.29
CA LEU A 167 -0.23 -20.96 -29.69
C LEU A 167 0.11 -22.30 -29.03
N PHE A 168 -0.35 -22.54 -27.80
CA PHE A 168 0.07 -23.69 -27.01
C PHE A 168 -1.04 -24.70 -26.68
N ALA A 169 -2.33 -24.43 -26.97
CA ALA A 169 -3.40 -25.40 -26.72
C ALA A 169 -3.17 -26.72 -27.45
N PRO A 170 -3.49 -27.87 -26.83
CA PRO A 170 -3.37 -29.17 -27.46
C PRO A 170 -4.43 -29.34 -28.57
N PRO A 171 -4.10 -30.01 -29.69
CA PRO A 171 -5.09 -30.32 -30.72
C PRO A 171 -6.19 -31.21 -30.13
N GLN A 172 -7.46 -30.81 -30.33
CA GLN A 172 -8.60 -31.63 -29.92
C GLN A 172 -8.57 -32.94 -30.70
N LYS A 173 -8.29 -34.04 -30.01
CA LYS A 173 -8.42 -35.38 -30.58
C LYS A 173 -9.92 -35.67 -30.71
N TYR A 174 -10.48 -35.45 -31.89
CA TYR A 174 -11.82 -35.95 -32.20
C TYR A 174 -11.79 -37.48 -32.10
N LYS A 175 -12.40 -38.02 -31.05
CA LYS A 175 -12.60 -39.46 -30.90
C LYS A 175 -13.66 -39.83 -31.95
N LYS A 176 -13.23 -40.44 -33.07
CA LYS A 176 -14.14 -41.01 -34.06
C LYS A 176 -14.91 -42.12 -33.34
N THR A 177 -16.19 -41.91 -33.09
CA THR A 177 -17.09 -42.96 -32.63
C THR A 177 -17.24 -43.92 -33.79
N GLU A 178 -16.51 -45.03 -33.76
CA GLU A 178 -16.80 -46.16 -34.64
C GLU A 178 -18.17 -46.69 -34.23
N VAL A 179 -19.17 -46.39 -35.07
CA VAL A 179 -20.48 -47.05 -35.03
C VAL A 179 -20.25 -48.42 -35.65
N GLU A 180 -20.11 -49.43 -34.78
CA GLU A 180 -20.10 -50.83 -35.16
C GLU A 180 -21.53 -51.21 -35.59
N ASN A 181 -21.69 -51.54 -36.86
CA ASN A 181 -22.92 -52.10 -37.44
C ASN A 181 -22.85 -53.62 -37.40
#